data_AF-A0A544Z2Q5-F1
#
_entry.id   AF-A0A544Z2Q5-F1
#
_cell.length_a   1.000
_cell.length_b   1.000
_cell.length_c   1.000
_cell.angle_alpha   90.00
_cell.angle_beta   90.00
_cell.angle_gamma   90.00
#
_symmetry.space_group_name_H-M   'P 1'
#
loop_
_entity.id
_entity.type
_entity.pdbx_description
1 polymer ?
#
loop_
_entity_poly.entity_id
_entity_poly.type
_entity_poly.pdbx_seq_one_letter_code
_entity_poly.pdbx_strand_id
1 'polypeptide(L)'
;MFVALPAVCVVSILLLRSRFHVVSVFGLSMYPYLNAGDRVIIERRPDRCGRGDVVLIVSPGWPGQVIKRIAAVGGDRFPCDAGVVPQAMSSS
;
A
#
# COMPACT_ATOMS: atom_id res chain seq x y z
N MET A 1 -9.03 38.21 4.25
CA MET A 1 -8.16 37.48 3.30
C MET A 1 -6.98 36.77 3.98
N PHE A 2 -6.33 37.36 5.00
CA PHE A 2 -5.14 36.80 5.67
C PHE A 2 -5.32 35.46 6.42
N VAL A 3 -6.53 35.12 6.87
CA VAL A 3 -6.80 33.86 7.60
C VAL A 3 -7.06 32.68 6.65
N ALA A 4 -7.47 32.95 5.41
CA ALA A 4 -7.82 31.89 4.47
C ALA A 4 -6.59 31.07 4.05
N LEU A 5 -5.44 31.73 3.83
CA LEU A 5 -4.20 31.05 3.43
C LEU A 5 -3.69 30.05 4.49
N PRO A 6 -3.50 30.42 5.78
CA PRO A 6 -3.05 29.46 6.78
C PRO A 6 -4.07 28.35 7.02
N ALA A 7 -5.38 28.65 6.99
CA ALA A 7 -6.42 27.64 7.14
C ALA A 7 -6.36 26.60 6.00
N VAL A 8 -6.20 27.05 4.75
CA VAL A 8 -6.04 26.16 3.59
C VAL A 8 -4.79 25.30 3.75
N CYS A 9 -3.64 25.89 4.10
CA CYS A 9 -2.40 25.14 4.31
C CYS A 9 -2.56 24.05 5.39
N VAL A 10 -3.16 24.40 6.53
CA VAL A 10 -3.39 23.44 7.62
C VAL A 10 -4.30 22.30 7.16
N VAL A 11 -5.41 22.60 6.51
CA VAL A 11 -6.34 21.58 5.98
C VAL A 11 -5.63 20.70 4.95
N SER A 12 -4.87 21.28 4.03
CA SER A 12 -4.09 20.53 3.03
C SER A 12 -3.07 19.60 3.69
N ILE A 13 -2.33 20.06 4.70
CA ILE A 13 -1.36 19.24 5.44
C ILE A 13 -2.07 18.09 6.15
N LEU A 14 -3.20 18.33 6.80
CA LEU A 14 -3.98 17.29 7.49
C LEU A 14 -4.49 16.22 6.50
N LEU A 15 -4.97 16.65 5.33
CA LEU A 15 -5.40 15.74 4.27
C LEU A 15 -4.23 14.92 3.70
N LEU A 16 -3.06 15.54 3.49
CA LEU A 16 -1.88 14.80 3.05
C LEU A 16 -1.42 13.78 4.11
N ARG A 17 -1.41 14.15 5.40
CA ARG A 17 -1.00 13.26 6.48
C ARG A 17 -1.97 12.11 6.73
N SER A 18 -3.27 12.33 6.53
CA SER A 18 -4.25 11.23 6.64
C SER A 18 -4.15 10.27 5.46
N ARG A 19 -3.67 10.76 4.31
CA ARG A 19 -3.67 10.02 3.05
C ARG A 19 -2.36 9.31 2.73
N PHE A 20 -1.24 9.89 3.13
CA PHE A 20 0.10 9.38 2.89
C PHE A 20 0.77 8.92 4.18
N HIS A 21 1.37 7.74 4.15
CA HIS A 21 2.11 7.18 5.27
C HIS A 21 3.56 6.95 4.86
N VAL A 22 4.52 7.37 5.68
CA VAL A 22 5.94 7.13 5.41
C VAL A 22 6.39 5.95 6.26
N VAL A 23 6.99 4.94 5.62
CA VAL A 23 7.58 3.78 6.32
C VAL A 23 9.00 3.53 5.86
N SER A 24 9.80 2.96 6.75
CA SER A 24 11.14 2.48 6.43
C SER A 24 11.07 1.03 5.95
N VAL A 25 11.84 0.71 4.92
CA VAL A 25 11.99 -0.65 4.40
C VAL A 25 12.95 -1.43 5.29
N PHE A 26 12.49 -2.57 5.80
CA PHE A 26 13.30 -3.49 6.59
C PHE A 26 13.54 -4.80 5.81
N GLY A 27 14.79 -5.26 5.84
CA GLY A 27 15.22 -6.50 5.18
C GLY A 27 15.38 -6.37 3.66
N LEU A 28 15.62 -7.51 3.01
CA LEU A 28 16.01 -7.59 1.58
C LEU A 28 14.91 -8.15 0.67
N SER A 29 13.71 -8.39 1.20
CA SER A 29 12.67 -9.14 0.46
C SER A 29 12.13 -8.44 -0.79
N MET A 30 12.40 -7.14 -0.92
CA MET A 30 12.03 -6.32 -2.07
C MET A 30 13.24 -5.92 -2.93
N TYR A 31 14.45 -6.42 -2.63
CA TYR A 31 15.63 -6.22 -3.47
C TYR A 31 15.40 -6.85 -4.86
N PRO A 32 15.83 -6.22 -5.97
CA PRO A 32 16.57 -4.95 -6.06
C PRO A 32 15.71 -3.68 -6.10
N TYR A 33 14.37 -3.80 -6.03
CA TYR A 33 13.45 -2.67 -6.21
C TYR A 33 13.41 -1.72 -5.01
N LEU A 34 13.61 -2.24 -3.80
CA LEU A 34 13.74 -1.47 -2.57
C LEU A 34 14.89 -2.05 -1.74
N ASN A 35 15.70 -1.18 -1.17
CA ASN A 35 16.82 -1.53 -0.32
C ASN A 35 16.46 -1.34 1.16
N ALA A 36 17.13 -2.08 2.03
CA ALA A 36 16.98 -1.88 3.46
C ALA A 36 17.39 -0.45 3.84
N GLY A 37 16.54 0.25 4.59
CA GLY A 37 16.74 1.64 5.00
C GLY A 37 16.05 2.67 4.09
N ASP A 38 15.55 2.28 2.92
CA ASP A 38 14.76 3.18 2.06
C ASP A 38 13.52 3.69 2.81
N ARG A 39 13.13 4.94 2.56
CA ARG A 39 11.86 5.50 3.04
C ARG A 39 10.88 5.58 1.88
N VAL A 40 9.74 4.92 2.03
CA VAL A 40 8.70 4.89 1.01
C VAL A 40 7.45 5.63 1.49
N ILE A 41 6.83 6.37 0.57
CA ILE A 41 5.55 7.04 0.79
C ILE A 41 4.46 6.11 0.27
N ILE A 42 3.50 5.80 1.12
CA ILE A 42 2.39 4.91 0.82
C ILE A 42 1.13 5.73 0.74
N GLU A 43 0.42 5.59 -0.37
CA GLU A 43 -0.90 6.15 -0.55
C GLU A 43 -1.97 5.16 -0.02
N ARG A 44 -2.79 5.54 0.98
CA ARG A 44 -3.90 4.70 1.49
C ARG A 44 -5.08 4.58 0.51
N ARG A 45 -5.01 3.71 -0.50
CA ARG A 45 -6.10 3.38 -1.45
C ARG A 45 -6.30 1.85 -1.57
N PRO A 46 -7.01 1.20 -0.63
CA PRO A 46 -7.18 -0.26 -0.68
C PRO A 46 -7.96 -0.71 -1.93
N ASP A 47 -8.90 0.10 -2.41
CA ASP A 47 -9.85 -0.29 -3.47
C ASP A 47 -9.26 -0.24 -4.89
N ARG A 48 -7.98 0.10 -5.04
CA ARG A 48 -7.34 0.34 -6.35
C ARG A 48 -6.06 -0.46 -6.58
N CYS A 49 -5.88 -1.54 -5.84
CA CYS A 49 -4.69 -2.39 -5.95
C CYS A 49 -4.82 -3.36 -7.13
N GLY A 50 -3.83 -3.37 -8.03
CA GLY A 50 -3.75 -4.25 -9.19
C GLY A 50 -2.50 -5.12 -9.21
N ARG A 51 -2.42 -6.04 -10.18
CA ARG A 51 -1.21 -6.84 -10.42
C ARG A 51 -0.01 -5.93 -10.66
N GLY A 52 1.09 -6.20 -9.97
CA GLY A 52 2.35 -5.47 -10.09
C GLY A 52 2.52 -4.34 -9.06
N ASP A 53 1.45 -3.90 -8.39
CA ASP A 53 1.53 -2.85 -7.39
C ASP A 53 2.36 -3.28 -6.19
N VAL A 54 3.10 -2.33 -5.61
CA VAL A 54 3.83 -2.51 -4.35
C VAL A 54 2.98 -1.98 -3.22
N VAL A 55 2.59 -2.86 -2.30
CA VAL A 55 1.62 -2.56 -1.24
C VAL A 55 2.21 -2.82 0.13
N LEU A 56 1.77 -2.01 1.09
CA LEU A 56 1.96 -2.27 2.51
C LEU A 56 0.77 -3.07 3.02
N ILE A 57 1.03 -4.27 3.50
CA ILE A 57 0.03 -5.14 4.10
C ILE A 57 0.15 -5.02 5.62
N VAL A 58 -0.99 -4.74 6.26
CA VAL A 58 -1.15 -4.78 7.71
C VAL A 58 -2.18 -5.84 8.00
N SER A 59 -1.78 -6.93 8.65
CA SER A 59 -2.69 -8.04 8.98
C SER A 59 -2.60 -8.33 10.47
N PRO A 60 -3.74 -8.48 11.18
CA PRO A 60 -3.72 -8.82 12.60
C PRO A 60 -3.11 -10.20 12.90
N GLY A 61 -3.04 -11.09 11.89
CA GLY A 61 -2.43 -12.41 12.02
C GLY A 61 -0.90 -12.44 11.82
N TRP A 62 -0.28 -11.31 11.49
CA TRP A 62 1.17 -11.21 11.26
C TRP A 62 1.75 -10.08 12.10
N PRO A 63 2.84 -10.31 12.85
CA PRO A 63 3.45 -9.24 13.62
C PRO A 63 4.10 -8.22 12.66
N GLY A 64 3.45 -7.07 12.53
CA GLY A 64 4.00 -5.90 11.86
C GLY A 64 3.44 -5.63 10.47
N GLN A 65 4.13 -4.73 9.75
CA GLN A 65 3.76 -4.29 8.42
C GLN A 65 4.76 -4.86 7.42
N VAL A 66 4.26 -5.41 6.31
CA VAL A 66 5.12 -5.99 5.27
C VAL A 66 4.90 -5.30 3.93
N ILE A 67 5.98 -5.06 3.20
CA ILE A 67 5.94 -4.51 1.84
C ILE A 67 6.10 -5.68 0.87
N LYS A 68 5.14 -5.82 -0.05
CA LYS A 68 5.15 -6.87 -1.07
C LYS A 68 4.65 -6.34 -2.40
N ARG A 69 4.98 -7.06 -3.48
CA ARG A 69 4.43 -6.84 -4.81
C ARG A 69 3.24 -7.77 -5.05
N ILE A 70 2.13 -7.24 -5.54
CA ILE A 70 0.97 -8.03 -5.92
C ILE A 70 1.33 -8.86 -7.15
N ALA A 71 1.41 -10.17 -6.99
CA ALA A 71 1.69 -11.08 -8.09
C ALA A 71 0.44 -11.40 -8.92
N ALA A 72 -0.74 -11.37 -8.30
CA ALA A 72 -2.03 -11.60 -8.95
C ALA A 72 -3.19 -11.04 -8.10
N VAL A 73 -4.32 -10.80 -8.76
CA VAL A 73 -5.58 -10.36 -8.15
C VAL A 73 -6.71 -11.37 -8.43
N GLY A 74 -7.88 -11.19 -7.80
CA GLY A 74 -9.02 -12.08 -7.99
C GLY A 74 -9.40 -12.26 -9.47
N GLY A 75 -9.57 -13.50 -9.90
CA GLY A 75 -9.83 -13.86 -11.29
C GLY A 75 -8.58 -14.12 -12.15
N ASP A 76 -7.39 -13.75 -11.69
CA ASP A 76 -6.16 -14.09 -12.39
C ASP A 76 -5.90 -15.60 -12.37
N ARG A 77 -5.37 -16.14 -13.47
CA ARG A 77 -4.67 -17.42 -13.44
C ARG A 77 -3.31 -17.22 -12.79
N PHE A 78 -3.02 -17.99 -11.76
CA PHE A 78 -1.72 -17.96 -11.09
C PHE A 78 -0.85 -19.12 -11.56
N PRO A 79 0.44 -18.89 -11.87
CA PRO A 79 1.33 -19.97 -12.27
C PRO A 79 1.57 -20.98 -11.14
N CYS A 80 2.05 -22.17 -11.51
CA CYS A 80 2.44 -23.27 -10.61
C CYS A 80 1.26 -24.05 -10.00
N ASP A 81 0.38 -24.62 -10.84
CA ASP A 81 -0.70 -25.56 -10.47
C ASP A 81 -1.69 -25.08 -9.40
N ALA A 82 -1.57 -23.83 -8.93
CA ALA A 82 -2.35 -23.24 -7.85
C ALA A 82 -3.77 -22.82 -8.29
N GLY A 83 -4.08 -22.92 -9.58
CA GLY A 83 -5.40 -22.63 -10.12
C GLY A 83 -5.68 -21.13 -10.31
N VAL A 84 -6.96 -20.76 -10.18
CA VAL A 84 -7.44 -19.38 -10.34
C VAL A 84 -7.50 -18.73 -8.96
N VAL A 85 -6.97 -17.52 -8.84
CA VAL A 85 -7.09 -16.73 -7.60
C VAL A 85 -8.57 -16.43 -7.36
N PRO A 86 -9.17 -16.85 -6.24
CA PRO A 86 -10.58 -16.59 -5.97
C PRO A 86 -10.87 -15.08 -6.02
N GLN A 87 -12.03 -14.73 -6.58
CA GLN A 87 -12.57 -13.38 -6.42
C GLN A 87 -12.77 -13.14 -4.93
N ALA A 88 -12.26 -12.03 -4.40
CA ALA A 88 -12.63 -11.62 -3.06
C ALA A 88 -14.15 -11.41 -3.06
N MET A 89 -14.89 -12.13 -2.20
CA MET A 89 -16.32 -11.86 -2.04
C MET A 89 -16.46 -10.38 -1.67
N SER A 90 -17.17 -9.62 -2.50
CA SER A 90 -17.51 -8.24 -2.18
C SER A 90 -18.34 -8.26 -0.89
N SER A 91 -17.73 -7.89 0.23
CA SER A 91 -18.47 -7.58 1.44
C SER A 91 -19.36 -6.38 1.11
N SER A 92 -20.65 -6.67 0.91
CA SER A 92 -21.71 -5.66 0.80
C SER A 92 -21.91 -4.94 2.12
#